data_AF-A0A3B9IKL7-F1
#
_entry.id   AF-A0A3B9IKL7-F1
#
_cell.length_a   1.000
_cell.length_b   1.000
_cell.length_c   1.000
_cell.angle_alpha   90.00
_cell.angle_beta   90.00
_cell.angle_gamma   90.00
#
_symmetry.space_group_name_H-M   'P 1'
#
loop_
_entity.id
_entity.type
_entity.pdbx_description
1 polymer ?
#
loop_
_entity_poly.entity_id
_entity_poly.type
_entity_poly.pdbx_seq_one_letter_code
_entity_poly.pdbx_strand_id
1 'polypeptide(L)'
;MTSLPTIFHVQYLRIAAAMMVVLLHASHSYAVHLQGRGLSVFSDGQKGVDLFFVISGFIMTCMTARGDVRPGDFFLRRLTRVAPPYWIVTAAV
;
A
#
# COMPACT_ATOMS: atom_id res chain seq x y z
N MET A 1 18.64 10.76 -19.09
CA MET A 1 18.00 10.40 -17.81
C MET A 1 16.94 11.46 -17.49
N THR A 2 15.79 11.40 -18.15
CA THR A 2 14.69 12.33 -17.87
C THR A 2 13.92 11.82 -16.65
N SER A 3 13.97 12.57 -15.56
CA SER A 3 13.09 12.34 -14.40
C SER A 3 11.64 12.42 -14.86
N LEU A 4 10.92 11.31 -14.74
CA LEU A 4 9.53 11.20 -15.16
C LEU A 4 8.65 12.24 -14.43
N PRO A 5 7.68 12.87 -15.11
CA PRO A 5 6.71 13.71 -14.44
C PRO A 5 5.86 12.84 -13.51
N THR A 6 6.05 13.02 -12.21
CA THR A 6 5.24 12.36 -11.18
C THR A 6 3.79 12.81 -11.31
N ILE A 7 2.85 11.86 -11.42
CA ILE A 7 1.41 12.18 -11.41
C ILE A 7 0.98 12.46 -9.96
N PHE A 8 1.19 13.69 -9.51
CA PHE A 8 1.01 14.09 -8.11
C PHE A 8 -0.41 13.80 -7.58
N HIS A 9 -1.45 14.09 -8.35
CA HIS A 9 -2.84 13.83 -7.96
C HIS A 9 -3.09 12.36 -7.57
N VAL A 10 -2.55 11.42 -8.36
CA VAL A 10 -2.69 9.98 -8.11
C VAL A 10 -1.86 9.55 -6.90
N GLN A 11 -0.70 10.18 -6.68
CA GLN A 11 0.10 9.92 -5.48
C GLN A 11 -0.57 10.43 -4.21
N TYR A 12 -1.19 11.62 -4.22
CA TYR A 12 -1.98 12.11 -3.09
C TYR A 12 -3.15 11.19 -2.77
N LEU A 13 -3.85 10.69 -3.80
CA LEU A 13 -4.93 9.73 -3.62
C LEU A 13 -4.42 8.42 -3.02
N ARG A 14 -3.23 7.96 -3.41
CA ARG A 14 -2.58 6.78 -2.82
C ARG A 14 -2.25 6.99 -1.34
N ILE A 15 -1.76 8.18 -0.96
CA ILE A 15 -1.47 8.51 0.45
C ILE A 15 -2.76 8.51 1.25
N ALA A 16 -3.82 9.16 0.75
CA ALA A 16 -5.13 9.18 1.40
C ALA A 16 -5.68 7.76 1.60
N ALA A 17 -5.63 6.91 0.56
CA ALA A 17 -6.06 5.52 0.64
C ALA A 17 -5.21 4.71 1.64
N ALA A 18 -3.88 4.88 1.64
CA ALA A 18 -3.00 4.22 2.62
C ALA A 18 -3.34 4.62 4.07
N MET A 19 -3.66 5.89 4.31
CA MET A 19 -4.09 6.35 5.64
C MET A 19 -5.41 5.71 6.06
N MET A 20 -6.37 5.54 5.15
CA MET A 20 -7.61 4.80 5.45
C MET A 20 -7.32 3.34 5.84
N VAL A 21 -6.37 2.67 5.18
CA VAL A 21 -5.93 1.30 5.53
C VAL A 21 -5.32 1.25 6.93
N VAL A 22 -4.47 2.22 7.28
CA VAL A 22 -3.87 2.31 8.62
C VAL A 22 -4.95 2.53 9.68
N LEU A 23 -5.89 3.44 9.44
CA LEU A 23 -6.99 3.73 10.38
C LEU A 23 -7.93 2.52 10.57
N LEU A 24 -8.17 1.73 9.52
CA LEU A 24 -8.90 0.45 9.61
C LEU A 24 -8.17 -0.56 10.50
N HIS A 25 -6.88 -0.79 10.27
CA HIS A 25 -6.11 -1.77 11.05
C HIS A 25 -5.95 -1.31 12.50
N ALA A 26 -5.76 -0.01 12.72
CA ALA A 26 -5.73 0.57 14.04
C ALA A 26 -7.08 0.37 14.75
N SER A 27 -8.20 0.74 14.13
CA SER A 27 -9.53 0.58 14.74
C SER A 27 -9.87 -0.87 15.08
N HIS A 28 -9.50 -1.82 14.22
CA HIS A 28 -9.67 -3.25 14.47
C HIS A 28 -8.79 -3.73 15.63
N SER A 29 -7.51 -3.33 15.65
CA SER A 29 -6.58 -3.67 16.74
C SER A 29 -7.07 -3.12 18.09
N TYR A 30 -7.57 -1.88 18.11
CA TYR A 30 -8.16 -1.27 19.31
C TYR A 30 -9.47 -1.95 19.73
N ALA A 31 -10.34 -2.34 18.79
CA ALA A 31 -11.60 -3.03 19.10
C ALA A 31 -11.39 -4.35 19.86
N VAL A 32 -10.34 -5.09 19.48
CA VAL A 32 -9.92 -6.34 20.17
C VAL A 32 -9.47 -6.06 21.61
N HIS A 33 -8.77 -4.95 21.85
CA HIS A 33 -8.26 -4.59 23.19
C HIS A 33 -9.32 -3.93 24.09
N LEU A 34 -10.35 -3.29 23.53
CA LEU A 34 -11.41 -2.56 24.25
C LEU A 34 -12.75 -3.31 24.32
N GLN A 35 -12.77 -4.64 24.20
CA GLN A 35 -13.98 -5.48 24.32
C GLN A 35 -15.14 -5.01 23.42
N GLY A 36 -14.84 -4.65 22.17
CA GLY A 36 -15.88 -4.28 21.19
C GLY A 36 -16.27 -2.79 21.17
N ARG A 37 -15.64 -1.92 21.96
CA ARG A 37 -15.82 -0.45 21.88
C ARG A 37 -14.94 0.23 20.82
N GLY A 38 -14.73 -0.43 19.68
CA GLY A 38 -14.01 0.16 18.55
C GLY A 38 -14.77 1.34 17.94
N LEU A 39 -14.05 2.32 17.38
CA LEU A 39 -14.67 3.38 16.57
C LEU A 39 -15.30 2.77 15.31
N SER A 40 -16.61 2.55 15.33
CA SER A 40 -17.37 1.97 14.19
C SER A 40 -17.32 2.81 12.91
N VAL A 41 -16.93 4.09 13.03
CA VAL A 41 -16.70 5.03 11.92
C VAL A 41 -15.70 4.51 10.89
N PHE A 42 -14.79 3.61 11.28
CA PHE A 42 -13.78 3.04 10.37
C PHE A 42 -14.12 1.62 9.88
N SER A 43 -15.32 1.11 10.15
CA SER A 43 -15.77 -0.19 9.61
C SER A 43 -15.75 -0.23 8.07
N ASP A 44 -16.04 0.91 7.44
CA ASP A 44 -15.99 1.10 5.99
C ASP A 44 -14.56 1.23 5.41
N GLY A 45 -13.53 1.14 6.24
CA GLY A 45 -12.13 1.28 5.82
C GLY A 45 -11.67 0.23 4.81
N GLN A 46 -12.45 -0.86 4.63
CA GLN A 46 -12.23 -1.86 3.59
C GLN A 46 -12.24 -1.24 2.18
N LYS A 47 -13.07 -0.22 1.94
CA LYS A 47 -13.07 0.55 0.68
C LYS A 47 -11.72 1.24 0.41
N GLY A 48 -11.03 1.67 1.48
CA GLY A 48 -9.70 2.26 1.40
C GLY A 48 -8.63 1.26 0.96
N VAL A 49 -8.80 -0.02 1.35
CA VAL A 49 -7.93 -1.13 0.93
C VAL A 49 -8.04 -1.34 -0.58
N ASP A 50 -9.27 -1.48 -1.08
CA ASP A 50 -9.52 -1.67 -2.52
C ASP A 50 -8.94 -0.52 -3.35
N LEU A 51 -9.21 0.72 -2.93
CA LEU A 51 -8.70 1.92 -3.60
C LEU A 51 -7.17 1.97 -3.61
N PHE A 52 -6.52 1.65 -2.48
CA PHE A 52 -5.07 1.63 -2.37
C PHE A 52 -4.43 0.61 -3.32
N PHE A 53 -4.99 -0.60 -3.40
CA PHE A 53 -4.50 -1.65 -4.28
C PHE A 53 -4.70 -1.32 -5.76
N VAL A 54 -5.87 -0.81 -6.14
CA VAL A 54 -6.16 -0.40 -7.54
C VAL A 54 -5.21 0.70 -7.99
N ILE A 55 -5.02 1.77 -7.20
CA ILE A 55 -4.11 2.87 -7.55
C ILE A 55 -2.67 2.38 -7.63
N SER A 56 -2.24 1.54 -6.68
CA SER A 56 -0.87 1.01 -6.68
C SER A 56 -0.61 0.15 -7.92
N GLY A 57 -1.56 -0.71 -8.28
CA GLY A 57 -1.49 -1.53 -9.50
C GLY A 57 -1.49 -0.69 -10.78
N PHE A 58 -2.32 0.36 -10.84
CA PHE A 58 -2.34 1.31 -11.94
C PHE A 58 -0.98 2.00 -12.13
N ILE A 59 -0.41 2.59 -11.06
CA ILE A 59 0.90 3.26 -11.12
C ILE A 59 1.98 2.27 -11.58
N MET A 60 2.00 1.06 -11.01
CA MET A 60 2.99 0.04 -11.38
C MET A 60 2.88 -0.32 -12.86
N THR A 61 1.66 -0.52 -13.37
CA THR A 61 1.42 -0.83 -14.78
C THR A 61 1.85 0.32 -15.68
N CYS A 62 1.51 1.57 -15.35
CA CYS A 62 1.96 2.74 -16.13
C CYS A 62 3.48 2.90 -16.16
N MET A 63 4.16 2.60 -15.05
CA MET A 63 5.63 2.67 -14.98
C MET A 63 6.28 1.53 -15.76
N THR A 64 5.72 0.33 -15.71
CA THR A 64 6.23 -0.84 -16.44
C THR A 64 5.92 -0.77 -17.93
N ALA A 65 4.72 -0.33 -18.33
CA ALA A 65 4.30 -0.24 -19.74
C ALA A 65 5.09 0.80 -20.56
N ARG A 66 5.74 1.76 -19.90
CA ARG A 66 6.56 2.80 -20.55
C ARG A 66 8.04 2.45 -20.64
N GLY A 67 8.46 1.33 -20.06
CA GLY A 67 9.84 0.85 -20.12
C GLY A 67 9.91 -0.57 -20.68
N ASP A 68 11.05 -0.94 -21.24
CA ASP A 68 11.32 -2.31 -21.67
C ASP A 68 11.70 -3.17 -20.45
N VAL A 69 10.76 -3.30 -19.51
CA VAL A 69 10.97 -4.00 -18.24
C VAL A 69 10.59 -5.46 -18.41
N ARG A 70 11.58 -6.35 -18.33
CA ARG A 70 11.33 -7.79 -18.35
C ARG A 70 10.53 -8.19 -17.11
N PRO A 71 9.64 -9.20 -17.21
CA PRO A 71 8.87 -9.69 -16.06
C PRO A 71 9.77 -10.04 -14.85
N GLY A 72 10.92 -10.66 -15.08
CA GLY A 72 11.88 -10.99 -14.03
C GLY A 72 12.43 -9.76 -13.29
N ASP A 73 12.75 -8.70 -14.02
CA ASP A 73 13.26 -7.46 -13.42
C ASP A 73 12.20 -6.77 -12.56
N PHE A 74 10.94 -6.83 -12.98
CA PHE A 74 9.82 -6.32 -12.20
C PHE A 74 9.64 -7.07 -10.88
N PHE A 75 9.69 -8.40 -10.91
CA PHE A 75 9.62 -9.22 -9.69
C PHE A 75 10.80 -8.95 -8.77
N LEU A 76 12.01 -8.87 -9.31
CA LEU A 76 13.22 -8.63 -8.52
C LEU A 76 13.16 -7.26 -7.82
N ARG A 77 12.75 -6.20 -8.54
CA ARG A 77 12.55 -4.85 -7.97
C ARG A 77 11.52 -4.82 -6.84
N ARG A 78 10.49 -5.67 -6.91
CA ARG A 78 9.50 -5.81 -5.83
C ARG A 78 10.06 -6.60 -4.66
N LEU A 79 10.78 -7.69 -4.93
CA LEU A 79 11.35 -8.55 -3.90
C LEU A 79 12.39 -7.81 -3.06
N THR A 80 13.31 -7.07 -3.69
CA THR A 80 14.34 -6.28 -2.99
C THR A 80 13.75 -5.14 -2.14
N ARG A 81 12.48 -4.77 -2.37
CA ARG A 81 11.77 -3.77 -1.59
C ARG A 81 10.92 -4.36 -0.47
N VAL A 82 10.27 -5.50 -0.70
CA VAL A 82 9.33 -6.13 0.25
C VAL A 82 10.01 -7.11 1.20
N ALA A 83 10.99 -7.88 0.72
CA ALA A 83 11.65 -8.91 1.52
C ALA A 83 12.45 -8.34 2.71
N PRO A 84 13.23 -7.25 2.57
CA PRO A 84 13.99 -6.72 3.72
C PRO A 84 13.13 -6.33 4.92
N PRO A 85 12.07 -5.49 4.80
CA PRO A 85 11.24 -5.16 5.96
C PRO A 85 10.50 -6.37 6.51
N TYR A 86 10.07 -7.32 5.66
CA TYR A 86 9.44 -8.56 6.11
C TYR A 86 10.38 -9.40 6.99
N TRP A 87 11.61 -9.64 6.53
CA TRP A 87 12.58 -10.45 7.29
C TRP A 87 13.03 -9.76 8.57
N ILE A 88 13.21 -8.43 8.55
CA ILE A 88 13.57 -7.67 9.76
C ILE A 88 12.49 -7.84 10.82
N VAL A 89 11.21 -7.67 10.47
CA VAL A 89 10.09 -7.82 11.42
C VAL A 89 9.96 -9.27 11.88
N THR A 90 10.12 -10.23 10.97
CA THR A 90 10.01 -11.66 11.30
C THR A 90 11.14 -12.13 12.22
N ALA A 91 12.35 -11.60 12.08
CA ALA A 91 13.49 -11.94 12.95
C ALA A 91 13.46 -11.20 14.29
N ALA A 92 12.70 -10.11 14.40
CA ALA A 92 12.57 -9.31 15.62
C ALA A 92 11.46 -9.82 16.56
N VAL A 93 10.56 -10.67 16.07
CA VAL A 93 9.50 -11.36 16.83
C VAL A 93 9.94 -12.77 17.17
#